data_AF-A0A3M1KVR2-F1
#
_entry.id   AF-A0A3M1KVR2-F1
#
_cell.length_a   1.000
_cell.length_b   1.000
_cell.length_c   1.000
_cell.angle_alpha   90.00
_cell.angle_beta   90.00
_cell.angle_gamma   90.00
#
_symmetry.space_group_name_H-M   'P 1'
#
loop_
_entity.id
_entity.type
_entity.pdbx_description
1 polymer ?
#
loop_
_entity_poly.entity_id
_entity_poly.type
_entity_poly.pdbx_seq_one_letter_code
_entity_poly.pdbx_strand_id
1 'polypeptide(L)'
;MPLWPPPCGEVDFNGRLTATDALHVLRAAVGLEQCLLCLCDADGDGRVTATDALRVLARAVGQQVSTACPACPAPICGDGFVNQAGEECDGSDDAACPGLCKTDCTCAQPVCGDGIVNRTGEECDGADDDACPTLCQSDCTCPEPFCGNDVREAGEVCDGTDLGGQTCTGLGFSGGTLACTSDCAGYDSSGCTLPTALPPDPTTVAPPVDPQQPADVKSVTEFLIDGPNRVQYGVSPETIERRRAAVVRGAVFGRGGAGLPGVVVKVHGHPELGRTQTRADGRFDLVVNGGGTLVLDYSKDGYLPAQRHVHVPWQQYVAAPDVVLIPLDAQATAVDLSGSAAAVQVARGSTVTDDRGTRQATLVVPAQTSGEMVLADGSRVPLSSATVRLTEYTVGQSGPEAMPGELPPGIGYTYAV
;
A
#
# COMPACT_ATOMS: atom_id res chain seq x y z
N MET A 1 43.96 1.93 -37.97
CA MET A 1 44.50 1.52 -36.66
C MET A 1 45.72 2.39 -36.41
N PRO A 2 45.73 3.24 -35.36
CA PRO A 2 46.93 3.98 -35.00
C PRO A 2 48.06 3.00 -34.68
N LEU A 3 49.30 3.41 -34.96
CA LEU A 3 50.48 2.61 -34.68
C LEU A 3 50.69 2.56 -33.16
N TRP A 4 50.59 1.38 -32.55
CA TRP A 4 51.05 1.18 -31.18
C TRP A 4 52.59 1.25 -31.13
N PRO A 5 53.20 1.90 -30.12
CA PRO A 5 52.56 2.69 -29.06
C PRO A 5 52.22 4.12 -29.52
N PRO A 6 51.12 4.72 -29.02
CA PRO A 6 50.77 6.10 -29.30
C PRO A 6 51.80 7.08 -28.70
N PRO A 7 51.83 8.33 -29.18
CA PRO A 7 52.73 9.33 -28.64
C PRO A 7 52.37 9.68 -27.19
N CYS A 8 53.38 9.79 -26.34
CA CYS A 8 53.24 10.22 -24.93
C CYS A 8 52.31 11.44 -24.78
N GLY A 9 51.28 11.29 -23.95
CA GLY A 9 50.21 12.25 -23.71
C GLY A 9 48.96 12.06 -24.57
N GLU A 10 48.92 11.12 -25.50
CA GLU A 10 47.76 10.82 -26.34
C GLU A 10 47.02 9.61 -25.75
N VAL A 11 45.79 9.83 -25.29
CA VAL A 11 45.10 8.90 -24.37
C VAL A 11 43.73 8.45 -24.88
N ASP A 12 43.20 9.11 -25.90
CA ASP A 12 41.95 8.70 -26.56
C ASP A 12 42.19 7.91 -27.86
N PHE A 13 43.46 7.60 -28.18
CA PHE A 13 43.90 6.79 -29.32
C PHE A 13 43.39 7.28 -30.69
N ASN A 14 43.05 8.57 -30.82
CA ASN A 14 42.56 9.17 -32.05
C ASN A 14 43.69 9.55 -33.05
N GLY A 15 44.95 9.39 -32.64
CA GLY A 15 46.17 9.71 -33.40
C GLY A 15 46.60 11.19 -33.35
N ARG A 16 46.03 12.00 -32.46
CA ARG A 16 46.31 13.44 -32.34
C ARG A 16 46.40 13.86 -30.88
N LEU A 17 47.45 14.63 -30.58
CA LEU A 17 47.60 15.25 -29.26
C LEU A 17 46.81 16.56 -29.19
N THR A 18 45.77 16.61 -28.35
CA THR A 18 44.85 17.74 -28.23
C THR A 18 44.67 18.19 -26.76
N ALA A 19 43.92 19.27 -26.55
CA ALA A 19 43.53 19.70 -25.22
C ALA A 19 42.59 18.69 -24.51
N THR A 20 41.90 17.84 -25.28
CA THR A 20 41.05 16.76 -24.75
C THR A 20 41.90 15.73 -24.04
N ASP A 21 43.05 15.37 -24.59
CA ASP A 21 43.99 14.43 -23.96
C ASP A 21 44.53 14.96 -22.63
N ALA A 22 44.88 16.26 -22.59
CA ALA A 22 45.34 16.90 -21.37
C ALA A 22 44.25 16.93 -20.28
N LEU A 23 42.97 17.08 -20.66
CA LEU A 23 41.85 17.03 -19.72
C LEU A 23 41.69 15.63 -19.14
N HIS A 24 41.84 14.59 -19.95
CA HIS A 24 41.78 13.20 -19.50
C HIS A 24 42.94 12.89 -18.54
N VAL A 25 44.18 13.30 -18.87
CA VAL A 25 45.33 13.17 -17.95
C VAL A 25 45.07 13.87 -16.61
N LEU A 26 44.43 15.04 -16.64
CA LEU A 26 44.06 15.78 -15.43
C LEU A 26 43.00 15.05 -14.59
N ARG A 27 42.03 14.41 -15.23
CA ARG A 27 41.01 13.59 -14.55
C ARG A 27 41.62 12.34 -13.93
N ALA A 28 42.57 11.71 -14.61
CA ALA A 28 43.34 10.60 -14.06
C ALA A 28 44.15 11.02 -12.83
N ALA A 29 44.79 12.19 -12.86
CA ALA A 29 45.53 12.74 -11.73
C ALA A 29 44.68 12.97 -10.46
N VAL A 30 43.36 13.15 -10.60
CA VAL A 30 42.42 13.32 -9.47
C VAL A 30 41.62 12.05 -9.16
N GLY A 31 41.93 10.92 -9.81
CA GLY A 31 41.28 9.62 -9.57
C GLY A 31 39.87 9.50 -10.15
N LEU A 32 39.52 10.35 -11.12
CA LEU A 32 38.21 10.30 -11.79
C LEU A 32 38.20 9.37 -13.02
N GLU A 33 39.37 9.11 -13.60
CA GLU A 33 39.55 8.25 -14.78
C GLU A 33 40.80 7.39 -14.58
N GLN A 34 40.90 6.24 -15.25
CA GLN A 34 42.13 5.44 -15.27
C GLN A 34 43.00 5.87 -16.43
N CYS A 35 44.33 5.89 -16.25
CA CYS A 35 45.24 6.10 -17.36
C CYS A 35 46.54 5.33 -17.18
N LEU A 36 47.04 4.76 -18.27
CA LEU A 36 48.35 4.09 -18.29
C LEU A 36 49.46 5.11 -18.03
N LEU A 37 50.37 4.79 -17.10
CA LEU A 37 51.57 5.59 -16.83
C LEU A 37 52.38 5.85 -18.11
N CYS A 38 52.45 4.87 -19.01
CA CYS A 38 53.17 5.03 -20.28
C CYS A 38 52.59 6.07 -21.25
N LEU A 39 51.39 6.61 -20.96
CA LEU A 39 50.75 7.69 -21.71
C LEU A 39 50.56 8.96 -20.88
N CYS A 40 50.21 8.82 -19.60
CA CYS A 40 49.87 9.93 -18.72
C CYS A 40 50.99 10.43 -17.80
N ASP A 41 52.10 9.69 -17.65
CA ASP A 41 53.29 10.16 -16.92
C ASP A 41 54.20 10.95 -17.88
N ALA A 42 53.73 12.14 -18.26
CA ALA A 42 54.40 12.96 -19.27
C ALA A 42 55.75 13.49 -18.79
N ASP A 43 55.99 13.56 -17.48
CA ASP A 43 57.27 13.95 -16.90
C ASP A 43 58.21 12.81 -16.48
N GLY A 44 57.71 11.58 -16.43
CA GLY A 44 58.49 10.36 -16.16
C GLY A 44 58.78 10.14 -14.68
N ASP A 45 58.01 10.74 -13.77
CA ASP A 45 58.22 10.63 -12.32
C ASP A 45 57.58 9.39 -11.66
N GLY A 46 56.87 8.59 -12.46
CA GLY A 46 56.17 7.38 -12.06
C GLY A 46 54.78 7.61 -11.46
N ARG A 47 54.22 8.82 -11.57
CA ARG A 47 52.87 9.17 -11.12
C ARG A 47 52.13 9.95 -12.21
N VAL A 48 50.80 10.00 -12.10
CA VAL A 48 49.97 10.89 -12.93
C VAL A 48 49.52 12.06 -12.06
N THR A 49 49.94 13.27 -12.42
CA THR A 49 49.67 14.50 -11.66
C THR A 49 49.18 15.62 -12.59
N ALA A 50 48.75 16.74 -12.00
CA ALA A 50 48.42 17.94 -12.78
C ALA A 50 49.62 18.50 -13.57
N THR A 51 50.86 18.17 -13.15
CA THR A 51 52.09 18.53 -13.87
C THR A 51 52.13 17.84 -15.24
N ASP A 52 51.71 16.58 -15.30
CA ASP A 52 51.65 15.82 -16.53
C ASP A 52 50.63 16.39 -17.50
N ALA A 53 49.42 16.65 -17.00
CA ALA A 53 48.36 17.29 -17.78
C ALA A 53 48.82 18.63 -18.38
N LEU A 54 49.57 19.43 -17.61
CA LEU A 54 50.14 20.69 -18.10
C LEU A 54 51.16 20.48 -19.22
N ARG A 55 52.02 19.46 -19.12
CA ARG A 55 52.99 19.14 -20.18
C ARG A 55 52.32 18.63 -21.45
N VAL A 56 51.29 17.80 -21.30
CA VAL A 56 50.46 17.33 -22.42
C VAL A 56 49.78 18.52 -23.11
N LEU A 57 49.17 19.43 -22.34
CA LEU A 57 48.52 20.63 -22.88
C LEU A 57 49.51 21.56 -23.59
N ALA A 58 50.68 21.80 -22.99
CA ALA A 58 51.73 22.63 -23.57
C ALA A 58 52.17 22.09 -24.93
N ARG A 59 52.35 20.77 -25.04
CA ARG A 59 52.70 20.10 -26.30
C ARG A 59 51.56 20.14 -27.31
N ALA A 60 50.31 19.98 -26.88
CA ALA A 60 49.12 20.08 -27.75
C ALA A 60 48.97 21.48 -28.37
N VAL A 61 49.34 22.55 -27.66
CA VAL A 61 49.32 23.93 -28.19
C VAL A 61 50.60 24.33 -28.94
N GLY A 62 51.51 23.38 -29.19
CA GLY A 62 52.73 23.58 -29.99
C GLY A 62 53.93 24.13 -29.23
N GLN A 63 53.91 24.16 -27.90
CA GLN A 63 55.11 24.50 -27.12
C GLN A 63 56.14 23.36 -27.16
N GLN A 64 57.43 23.73 -27.18
CA GLN A 64 58.54 22.79 -27.18
C GLN A 64 58.85 22.32 -25.75
N VAL A 65 58.05 21.38 -25.26
CA VAL A 65 58.23 20.74 -23.94
C VAL A 65 58.66 19.29 -24.15
N SER A 66 59.70 18.85 -23.42
CA SER A 66 60.15 17.46 -23.44
C SER A 66 59.20 16.57 -22.65
N THR A 67 58.77 15.46 -23.25
CA THR A 67 58.00 14.42 -22.59
C THR A 67 58.85 13.16 -22.39
N ALA A 68 58.64 12.48 -21.27
CA ALA A 68 59.49 11.35 -20.83
C ALA A 68 58.68 10.12 -20.41
N CYS A 69 57.53 9.88 -21.06
CA CYS A 69 56.69 8.73 -20.70
C CYS A 69 57.47 7.41 -20.72
N PRO A 70 57.20 6.50 -19.76
CA PRO A 70 57.74 5.16 -19.76
C PRO A 70 57.24 4.35 -20.98
N ALA A 71 57.94 3.28 -21.33
CA ALA A 71 57.55 2.43 -22.47
C ALA A 71 56.25 1.68 -22.17
N CYS A 72 55.30 1.71 -23.12
CA CYS A 72 54.06 0.95 -22.96
C CYS A 72 54.29 -0.56 -23.12
N PRO A 73 53.73 -1.41 -22.23
CA PRO A 73 53.65 -2.84 -22.46
C PRO A 73 52.81 -3.12 -23.72
N ALA A 74 52.90 -4.33 -24.28
CA ALA A 74 51.93 -4.72 -25.30
C ALA A 74 50.56 -4.81 -24.64
N PRO A 75 49.50 -4.25 -25.24
CA PRO A 75 48.18 -4.31 -24.66
C PRO A 75 47.72 -5.78 -24.60
N ILE A 76 47.12 -6.18 -23.48
CA ILE A 76 46.57 -7.53 -23.28
C ILE A 76 45.18 -7.44 -22.66
N CYS A 77 44.30 -8.36 -23.04
CA CYS A 77 43.01 -8.52 -22.37
C CYS A 77 43.20 -8.86 -20.88
N GLY A 78 42.50 -8.12 -20.02
CA GLY A 78 42.60 -8.19 -18.55
C GLY A 78 43.57 -7.16 -17.96
N ASP A 79 44.02 -6.15 -18.71
CA ASP A 79 44.91 -5.09 -18.22
C ASP A 79 44.17 -3.86 -17.64
N GLY A 80 42.83 -3.89 -17.69
CA GLY A 80 41.95 -2.86 -17.15
C GLY A 80 41.69 -1.68 -18.08
N PHE A 81 42.05 -1.78 -19.37
CA PHE A 81 41.84 -0.72 -20.37
C PHE A 81 41.34 -1.29 -21.70
N VAL A 82 40.28 -0.69 -22.28
CA VAL A 82 39.85 -1.05 -23.65
C VAL A 82 40.78 -0.38 -24.67
N ASN A 83 41.82 -1.09 -25.12
CA ASN A 83 42.90 -0.49 -25.92
C ASN A 83 43.37 -1.34 -27.11
N GLN A 84 42.75 -2.51 -27.37
CA GLN A 84 43.03 -3.35 -28.54
C GLN A 84 41.88 -3.41 -29.56
N ALA A 85 42.26 -3.69 -30.80
CA ALA A 85 41.31 -4.00 -31.85
C ALA A 85 40.63 -5.35 -31.56
N GLY A 86 39.37 -5.30 -31.10
CA GLY A 86 38.56 -6.48 -30.79
C GLY A 86 38.12 -6.59 -29.33
N GLU A 87 38.57 -5.68 -28.46
CA GLU A 87 38.10 -5.59 -27.08
C GLU A 87 36.82 -4.74 -27.01
N GLU A 88 35.79 -5.29 -26.39
CA GLU A 88 34.53 -4.60 -26.11
C GLU A 88 34.51 -4.05 -24.66
N CYS A 89 35.28 -4.69 -23.76
CA CYS A 89 35.43 -4.36 -22.34
C CYS A 89 36.77 -4.92 -21.84
N ASP A 90 37.31 -4.43 -20.72
CA ASP A 90 38.47 -5.03 -20.05
C ASP A 90 38.43 -4.87 -18.53
N GLY A 91 38.17 -5.96 -17.80
CA GLY A 91 38.30 -6.00 -16.35
C GLY A 91 37.40 -4.97 -15.65
N SER A 92 37.99 -3.86 -15.19
CA SER A 92 37.28 -2.75 -14.56
C SER A 92 36.84 -1.64 -15.51
N ASP A 93 37.36 -1.62 -16.74
CA ASP A 93 36.90 -0.74 -17.82
C ASP A 93 35.82 -1.49 -18.61
N ASP A 94 34.69 -1.67 -17.96
CA ASP A 94 33.55 -2.48 -18.40
C ASP A 94 32.33 -1.61 -18.76
N ALA A 95 32.55 -0.34 -19.08
CA ALA A 95 31.47 0.63 -19.35
C ALA A 95 30.49 0.17 -20.46
N ALA A 96 30.95 -0.68 -21.39
CA ALA A 96 30.11 -1.28 -22.43
C ALA A 96 29.19 -2.42 -21.90
N CYS A 97 29.60 -3.12 -20.84
CA CYS A 97 28.86 -4.22 -20.21
C CYS A 97 29.28 -4.41 -18.74
N PRO A 98 28.78 -3.57 -17.82
CA PRO A 98 29.21 -3.56 -16.42
C PRO A 98 29.00 -4.92 -15.74
N GLY A 99 30.07 -5.49 -15.17
CA GLY A 99 30.06 -6.79 -14.50
C GLY A 99 29.96 -8.01 -15.43
N LEU A 100 29.84 -7.82 -16.74
CA LEU A 100 29.60 -8.87 -17.74
C LEU A 100 30.78 -9.06 -18.71
N CYS A 101 31.92 -8.45 -18.38
CA CYS A 101 33.13 -8.59 -19.19
C CYS A 101 33.74 -9.99 -19.04
N LYS A 102 33.82 -10.72 -20.15
CA LYS A 102 34.40 -12.07 -20.15
C LYS A 102 35.92 -12.01 -20.12
N THR A 103 36.54 -13.14 -19.78
CA THR A 103 38.01 -13.31 -19.80
C THR A 103 38.63 -13.22 -21.20
N ASP A 104 37.81 -13.17 -22.25
CA ASP A 104 38.23 -12.93 -23.64
C ASP A 104 37.94 -11.50 -24.11
N CYS A 105 37.60 -10.59 -23.18
CA CYS A 105 37.32 -9.18 -23.42
C CYS A 105 36.18 -8.91 -24.42
N THR A 106 35.25 -9.87 -24.52
CA THR A 106 33.96 -9.71 -25.18
C THR A 106 32.84 -9.53 -24.15
N CYS A 107 31.81 -8.79 -24.52
CA CYS A 107 30.64 -8.66 -23.65
C CYS A 107 29.79 -9.95 -23.68
N ALA A 108 29.39 -10.43 -22.52
CA ALA A 108 28.33 -11.43 -22.45
C ALA A 108 27.03 -10.85 -23.02
N GLN A 109 26.28 -11.66 -23.76
CA GLN A 109 24.92 -11.28 -24.14
C GLN A 109 24.06 -11.30 -22.87
N PRO A 110 23.12 -10.35 -22.70
CA PRO A 110 22.24 -10.30 -21.54
C PRO A 110 21.45 -11.61 -21.45
N VAL A 111 21.62 -12.34 -20.34
CA VAL A 111 21.02 -13.66 -20.13
C VAL A 111 20.34 -13.71 -18.78
N CYS A 112 19.11 -14.22 -18.79
CA CYS A 112 18.38 -14.54 -17.58
C CYS A 112 19.21 -15.44 -16.66
N GLY A 113 19.42 -15.00 -15.42
CA GLY A 113 20.24 -15.65 -14.40
C GLY A 113 21.62 -15.02 -14.22
N ASP A 114 21.92 -13.87 -14.84
CA ASP A 114 23.19 -13.15 -14.68
C ASP A 114 23.21 -12.15 -13.50
N GLY A 115 22.08 -12.00 -12.80
CA GLY A 115 21.94 -11.17 -11.61
C GLY A 115 21.75 -9.69 -11.89
N ILE A 116 21.35 -9.31 -13.11
CA ILE A 116 21.10 -7.92 -13.52
C ILE A 116 19.91 -7.86 -14.49
N VAL A 117 18.88 -7.07 -14.18
CA VAL A 117 17.77 -6.82 -15.12
C VAL A 117 18.23 -5.93 -16.28
N ASN A 118 18.60 -6.53 -17.41
CA ASN A 118 19.25 -5.84 -18.53
C ASN A 118 18.74 -6.29 -19.92
N ARG A 119 17.84 -7.27 -19.98
CA ARG A 119 17.25 -7.78 -21.22
C ARG A 119 15.84 -7.24 -21.46
N THR A 120 15.51 -6.92 -22.72
CA THR A 120 14.13 -6.57 -23.08
C THR A 120 13.18 -7.75 -22.79
N GLY A 121 12.24 -7.55 -21.87
CA GLY A 121 11.26 -8.55 -21.45
C GLY A 121 11.62 -9.33 -20.18
N GLU A 122 12.73 -8.97 -19.52
CA GLU A 122 13.11 -9.45 -18.20
C GLU A 122 12.45 -8.59 -17.12
N GLU A 123 11.77 -9.23 -16.18
CA GLU A 123 11.12 -8.57 -15.04
C GLU A 123 11.95 -8.66 -13.76
N CYS A 124 12.79 -9.70 -13.66
CA CYS A 124 13.69 -10.00 -12.56
C CYS A 124 14.87 -10.83 -13.10
N ASP A 125 16.01 -10.86 -12.41
CA ASP A 125 17.11 -11.77 -12.76
C ASP A 125 17.76 -12.37 -11.50
N GLY A 126 17.30 -13.57 -11.11
CA GLY A 126 17.95 -14.38 -10.08
C GLY A 126 18.01 -13.70 -8.71
N ALA A 127 19.10 -12.98 -8.43
CA ALA A 127 19.31 -12.23 -7.20
C ALA A 127 18.92 -10.73 -7.31
N ASP A 128 18.76 -10.21 -8.54
CA ASP A 128 18.18 -8.90 -8.82
C ASP A 128 16.67 -9.09 -9.01
N ASP A 129 15.99 -9.36 -7.89
CA ASP A 129 14.60 -9.80 -7.83
C ASP A 129 13.66 -8.76 -7.19
N ASP A 130 14.04 -7.48 -7.22
CA ASP A 130 13.27 -6.37 -6.64
C ASP A 130 11.79 -6.36 -7.08
N ALA A 131 11.49 -6.83 -8.30
CA ALA A 131 10.13 -6.93 -8.82
C ALA A 131 9.31 -8.10 -8.24
N CYS A 132 9.96 -9.22 -7.90
CA CYS A 132 9.33 -10.38 -7.27
C CYS A 132 10.34 -11.15 -6.40
N PRO A 133 10.58 -10.67 -5.16
CA PRO A 133 11.63 -11.21 -4.30
C PRO A 133 11.48 -12.70 -4.05
N THR A 134 12.54 -13.47 -4.30
CA THR A 134 12.64 -14.93 -4.20
C THR A 134 11.73 -15.74 -5.12
N LEU A 135 11.00 -15.07 -6.02
CA LEU A 135 10.01 -15.67 -6.92
C LEU A 135 10.41 -15.57 -8.40
N CYS A 136 11.59 -15.05 -8.70
CA CYS A 136 12.07 -14.94 -10.07
C CYS A 136 12.14 -16.32 -10.74
N GLN A 137 11.34 -16.52 -11.79
CA GLN A 137 11.30 -17.80 -12.49
C GLN A 137 12.55 -17.99 -13.35
N SER A 138 12.82 -19.24 -13.77
CA SER A 138 13.97 -19.56 -14.62
C SER A 138 13.90 -18.95 -16.03
N ASP A 139 12.77 -18.37 -16.40
CA ASP A 139 12.59 -17.61 -17.65
C ASP A 139 12.61 -16.08 -17.41
N CYS A 140 12.93 -15.64 -16.19
CA CYS A 140 13.02 -14.25 -15.77
C CYS A 140 11.71 -13.46 -15.91
N THR A 141 10.60 -14.18 -15.79
CA THR A 141 9.28 -13.62 -15.55
C THR A 141 8.92 -13.72 -14.08
N CYS A 142 8.09 -12.80 -13.61
CA CYS A 142 7.44 -12.93 -12.32
C CYS A 142 6.16 -13.77 -12.48
N PRO A 143 5.86 -14.71 -11.56
CA PRO A 143 4.59 -15.42 -11.57
C PRO A 143 3.42 -14.42 -11.49
N GLU A 144 2.26 -14.77 -12.08
CA GLU A 144 1.04 -14.01 -11.80
C GLU A 144 0.77 -14.04 -10.29
N PRO A 145 0.42 -12.90 -9.67
CA PRO A 145 0.20 -12.81 -8.23
C PRO A 145 -0.89 -13.78 -7.82
N PHE A 146 -0.60 -14.62 -6.83
CA PHE A 146 -1.49 -15.66 -6.35
C PHE A 146 -1.73 -15.47 -4.86
N CYS A 147 -2.86 -14.85 -4.55
CA CYS A 147 -3.29 -14.64 -3.18
C CYS A 147 -3.55 -15.96 -2.44
N GLY A 148 -2.92 -16.11 -1.28
CA GLY A 148 -3.05 -17.23 -0.36
C GLY A 148 -1.88 -18.22 -0.40
N ASN A 149 -0.71 -17.84 -0.91
CA ASN A 149 0.51 -18.65 -0.91
C ASN A 149 1.53 -18.27 0.19
N ASP A 150 1.18 -17.36 1.09
CA ASP A 150 2.05 -16.81 2.14
C ASP A 150 3.27 -16.01 1.62
N VAL A 151 3.24 -15.51 0.38
CA VAL A 151 4.29 -14.66 -0.22
C VAL A 151 3.65 -13.44 -0.85
N ARG A 152 4.06 -12.23 -0.43
CA ARG A 152 3.56 -10.99 -1.05
C ARG A 152 4.19 -10.73 -2.41
N GLU A 153 3.41 -10.90 -3.46
CA GLU A 153 3.81 -10.55 -4.82
C GLU A 153 3.51 -9.10 -5.20
N ALA A 154 4.05 -8.66 -6.34
CA ALA A 154 3.80 -7.31 -6.84
C ALA A 154 2.29 -7.09 -7.07
N GLY A 155 1.73 -6.11 -6.36
CA GLY A 155 0.30 -5.77 -6.41
C GLY A 155 -0.50 -6.27 -5.20
N GLU A 156 0.08 -7.11 -4.35
CA GLU A 156 -0.53 -7.56 -3.10
C GLU A 156 -0.15 -6.67 -1.92
N VAL A 157 -1.13 -6.37 -1.06
CA VAL A 157 -0.89 -5.62 0.19
C VAL A 157 -0.37 -6.56 1.28
N CYS A 158 -0.85 -7.80 1.26
CA CYS A 158 -0.47 -8.91 2.13
C CYS A 158 -0.78 -10.22 1.43
N ASP A 159 -0.22 -11.33 1.91
CA ASP A 159 -0.65 -12.68 1.53
C ASP A 159 -0.60 -13.59 2.75
N GLY A 160 -1.74 -14.19 3.11
CA GLY A 160 -1.81 -15.19 4.16
C GLY A 160 -1.25 -14.67 5.48
N THR A 161 -0.11 -15.23 5.89
CA THR A 161 0.67 -14.84 7.07
C THR A 161 1.75 -13.78 6.80
N ASP A 162 2.15 -13.55 5.55
CA ASP A 162 3.00 -12.44 5.16
C ASP A 162 2.18 -11.13 5.11
N LEU A 163 2.11 -10.47 6.27
CA LEU A 163 1.43 -9.19 6.45
C LEU A 163 2.32 -7.98 6.12
N GLY A 164 3.54 -8.18 5.61
CA GLY A 164 4.45 -7.09 5.32
C GLY A 164 4.90 -6.28 6.52
N GLY A 165 5.07 -6.95 7.66
CA GLY A 165 5.42 -6.31 8.92
C GLY A 165 4.30 -5.48 9.53
N GLN A 166 3.12 -5.42 8.92
CA GLN A 166 1.97 -4.75 9.51
C GLN A 166 1.44 -5.53 10.72
N THR A 167 0.99 -4.77 11.71
CA THR A 167 0.39 -5.30 12.94
C THR A 167 -0.82 -4.45 13.29
N CYS A 168 -1.74 -4.96 14.11
CA CYS A 168 -2.85 -4.16 14.62
C CYS A 168 -2.35 -2.85 15.25
N THR A 169 -1.27 -2.90 16.04
CA THR A 169 -0.66 -1.71 16.65
C THR A 169 -0.05 -0.76 15.61
N GLY A 170 0.57 -1.27 14.55
CA GLY A 170 1.08 -0.47 13.45
C GLY A 170 -0.02 0.29 12.70
N LEU A 171 -1.21 -0.31 12.60
CA LEU A 171 -2.39 0.31 11.99
C LEU A 171 -3.23 1.15 12.98
N GLY A 172 -2.69 1.43 14.17
CA GLY A 172 -3.28 2.32 15.17
C GLY A 172 -4.23 1.67 16.19
N PHE A 173 -4.45 0.36 16.11
CA PHE A 173 -5.26 -0.36 17.11
C PHE A 173 -4.49 -0.55 18.43
N SER A 174 -5.17 -0.90 19.52
CA SER A 174 -4.50 -1.15 20.81
C SER A 174 -3.88 -2.55 20.91
N GLY A 175 -4.19 -3.46 19.99
CA GLY A 175 -3.69 -4.84 19.95
C GLY A 175 -4.59 -5.74 19.11
N GLY A 176 -4.43 -7.06 19.27
CA GLY A 176 -5.21 -8.09 18.57
C GLY A 176 -4.42 -8.80 17.47
N THR A 177 -5.13 -9.57 16.65
CA THR A 177 -4.55 -10.34 15.53
C THR A 177 -5.01 -9.73 14.21
N LEU A 178 -4.04 -9.35 13.37
CA LEU A 178 -4.28 -8.87 12.02
C LEU A 178 -4.26 -10.07 11.06
N ALA A 179 -5.13 -10.07 10.06
CA ALA A 179 -5.14 -11.06 9.00
C ALA A 179 -5.13 -10.38 7.62
N CYS A 180 -4.79 -11.13 6.59
CA CYS A 180 -4.93 -10.68 5.21
C CYS A 180 -6.34 -10.95 4.68
N THR A 181 -6.86 -10.08 3.81
CA THR A 181 -8.12 -10.36 3.11
C THR A 181 -7.93 -11.50 2.09
N SER A 182 -9.00 -12.22 1.77
CA SER A 182 -8.94 -13.35 0.81
C SER A 182 -8.65 -12.95 -0.63
N ASP A 183 -8.64 -11.65 -0.93
CA ASP A 183 -8.28 -11.06 -2.22
C ASP A 183 -6.94 -10.32 -2.17
N CYS A 184 -6.22 -10.37 -1.04
CA CYS A 184 -4.91 -9.73 -0.83
C CYS A 184 -4.87 -8.21 -1.08
N ALA A 185 -6.04 -7.58 -1.23
CA ALA A 185 -6.18 -6.16 -1.52
C ALA A 185 -6.11 -5.27 -0.26
N GLY A 186 -6.13 -5.88 0.94
CA GLY A 186 -6.04 -5.15 2.20
C GLY A 186 -5.95 -6.06 3.42
N TYR A 187 -6.01 -5.44 4.60
CA TYR A 187 -5.95 -6.18 5.86
C TYR A 187 -7.34 -6.42 6.44
N ASP A 188 -7.63 -7.66 6.83
CA ASP A 188 -8.75 -7.93 7.72
C ASP A 188 -8.36 -7.58 9.15
N SER A 189 -8.87 -6.43 9.60
CA SER A 189 -8.68 -5.97 10.96
C SER A 189 -9.71 -6.53 11.95
N SER A 190 -10.64 -7.42 11.56
CA SER A 190 -11.72 -7.92 12.42
C SER A 190 -11.25 -8.45 13.78
N GLY A 191 -10.07 -9.07 13.83
CA GLY A 191 -9.39 -9.53 15.05
C GLY A 191 -8.61 -8.47 15.84
N CYS A 192 -8.52 -7.23 15.33
CA CYS A 192 -7.89 -6.11 16.02
C CYS A 192 -8.82 -5.46 17.06
N THR A 193 -8.24 -5.08 18.18
CA THR A 193 -8.95 -4.42 19.29
C THR A 193 -8.84 -2.90 19.15
N LEU A 194 -9.99 -2.23 19.06
CA LEU A 194 -10.05 -0.77 19.05
C LEU A 194 -9.60 -0.20 20.42
N PRO A 195 -8.99 1.01 20.44
CA PRO A 195 -8.68 1.68 21.69
C PRO A 195 -9.93 1.86 22.57
N THR A 196 -9.76 1.66 23.88
CA THR A 196 -10.84 1.85 24.87
C THR A 196 -11.24 3.33 25.01
N ALA A 197 -10.31 4.24 24.76
CA ALA A 197 -10.59 5.66 24.70
C ALA A 197 -11.35 5.99 23.41
N LEU A 198 -12.44 6.75 23.53
CA LEU A 198 -13.14 7.28 22.36
C LEU A 198 -12.21 8.24 21.60
N PRO A 199 -12.35 8.35 20.26
CA PRO A 199 -11.54 9.27 19.48
C PRO A 199 -11.67 10.72 19.96
N PRO A 200 -10.60 11.52 19.92
CA PRO A 200 -10.68 12.96 20.21
C PRO A 200 -11.53 13.69 19.16
N ASP A 201 -11.98 14.89 19.50
CA ASP A 201 -12.60 15.79 18.52
C ASP A 201 -11.52 16.29 17.55
N PRO A 202 -11.66 16.06 16.22
CA PRO A 202 -10.69 16.53 15.23
C PRO A 202 -10.35 18.02 15.32
N THR A 203 -11.30 18.86 15.74
CA THR A 203 -11.08 20.31 15.88
C THR A 203 -10.10 20.66 17.00
N THR A 204 -9.89 19.74 17.94
CA THR A 204 -8.97 19.91 19.08
C THR A 204 -7.57 19.37 18.82
N VAL A 205 -7.41 18.52 17.81
CA VAL A 205 -6.13 17.86 17.47
C VAL A 205 -5.61 18.23 16.07
N ALA A 206 -6.39 18.97 15.27
CA ALA A 206 -6.00 19.42 13.95
C ALA A 206 -4.74 20.32 14.01
N PRO A 207 -3.68 19.97 13.25
CA PRO A 207 -2.51 20.83 13.11
C PRO A 207 -2.87 22.16 12.40
N PRO A 208 -2.12 23.26 12.68
CA PRO A 208 -2.26 24.49 11.92
C PRO A 208 -1.95 24.25 10.42
N VAL A 209 -2.78 24.80 9.54
CA VAL A 209 -2.54 24.77 8.08
C VAL A 209 -1.65 25.94 7.69
N ASP A 210 -0.58 25.67 6.95
CA ASP A 210 0.31 26.70 6.41
C ASP A 210 -0.35 27.38 5.19
N PRO A 211 -0.67 28.69 5.25
CA PRO A 211 -1.30 29.39 4.14
C PRO A 211 -0.38 29.60 2.93
N GLN A 212 0.93 29.34 3.05
CA GLN A 212 1.91 29.49 1.96
C GLN A 212 2.08 28.23 1.11
N GLN A 213 1.50 27.10 1.52
CA GLN A 213 1.60 25.83 0.80
C GLN A 213 0.26 25.44 0.18
N PRO A 214 0.24 24.97 -1.07
CA PRO A 214 -0.95 24.37 -1.65
C PRO A 214 -1.40 23.18 -0.80
N ALA A 215 -2.55 23.33 -0.15
CA ALA A 215 -3.14 22.31 0.70
C ALA A 215 -4.23 21.56 -0.07
N ASP A 216 -4.11 20.24 -0.12
CA ASP A 216 -5.17 19.33 -0.55
C ASP A 216 -5.79 18.64 0.67
N VAL A 217 -6.97 18.02 0.50
CA VAL A 217 -7.69 17.40 1.61
C VAL A 217 -6.84 16.35 2.32
N LYS A 218 -6.11 15.50 1.58
CA LYS A 218 -5.24 14.48 2.20
C LYS A 218 -4.20 15.13 3.12
N SER A 219 -3.50 16.15 2.63
CA SER A 219 -2.44 16.82 3.40
C SER A 219 -2.93 17.46 4.70
N VAL A 220 -4.15 18.00 4.72
CA VAL A 220 -4.71 18.66 5.92
C VAL A 220 -5.44 17.69 6.85
N THR A 221 -5.77 16.48 6.40
CA THR A 221 -6.48 15.47 7.20
C THR A 221 -5.65 14.25 7.52
N GLU A 222 -4.35 14.25 7.19
CA GLU A 222 -3.46 13.12 7.44
C GLU A 222 -3.44 12.73 8.93
N PHE A 223 -3.56 13.69 9.84
CA PHE A 223 -3.67 13.45 11.29
C PHE A 223 -4.89 12.62 11.71
N LEU A 224 -5.92 12.48 10.85
CA LEU A 224 -7.07 11.63 11.13
C LEU A 224 -6.75 10.14 10.96
N ILE A 225 -5.84 9.84 10.02
CA ILE A 225 -5.44 8.49 9.64
C ILE A 225 -4.00 8.18 10.01
N ASP A 226 -3.27 9.12 10.61
CA ASP A 226 -1.91 8.93 11.08
C ASP A 226 -1.54 9.73 12.34
N GLY A 227 -0.55 9.23 13.08
CA GLY A 227 -0.08 9.80 14.34
C GLY A 227 -0.82 9.29 15.59
N PRO A 228 -0.43 9.77 16.79
CA PRO A 228 -0.89 9.23 18.07
C PRO A 228 -2.34 9.61 18.42
N ASN A 229 -2.87 10.68 17.81
CA ASN A 229 -4.23 11.18 18.03
C ASN A 229 -5.17 10.90 16.85
N ARG A 230 -4.81 9.93 15.99
CA ARG A 230 -5.63 9.51 14.87
C ARG A 230 -7.02 9.10 15.34
N VAL A 231 -8.01 9.31 14.49
CA VAL A 231 -9.41 8.94 14.77
C VAL A 231 -9.87 7.76 13.92
N GLN A 232 -9.09 7.39 12.90
CA GLN A 232 -9.36 6.28 11.98
C GLN A 232 -8.20 5.29 12.00
N TYR A 233 -8.57 4.02 12.05
CA TYR A 233 -7.70 2.88 12.36
C TYR A 233 -7.80 1.84 11.25
N GLY A 234 -6.73 1.10 11.00
CA GLY A 234 -6.76 0.03 9.98
C GLY A 234 -6.70 0.52 8.54
N VAL A 235 -6.30 1.78 8.31
CA VAL A 235 -6.09 2.28 6.93
C VAL A 235 -4.83 1.63 6.39
N SER A 236 -4.96 0.90 5.29
CA SER A 236 -3.83 0.31 4.59
C SER A 236 -2.87 1.40 4.07
N PRO A 237 -1.54 1.17 4.10
CA PRO A 237 -0.57 2.11 3.55
C PRO A 237 -0.89 2.48 2.10
N GLU A 238 -0.67 3.75 1.75
CA GLU A 238 -0.82 4.31 0.39
C GLU A 238 -2.22 4.24 -0.25
N THR A 239 -3.19 3.60 0.42
CA THR A 239 -4.55 3.45 -0.09
C THR A 239 -5.28 4.77 -0.30
N ILE A 240 -5.11 5.76 0.59
CA ILE A 240 -5.76 7.06 0.45
C ILE A 240 -5.02 7.88 -0.61
N GLU A 241 -5.58 7.93 -1.81
CA GLU A 241 -5.02 8.64 -2.94
C GLU A 241 -5.13 10.16 -2.74
N ARG A 242 -4.01 10.86 -2.86
CA ARG A 242 -3.93 12.32 -2.65
C ARG A 242 -4.99 13.10 -3.41
N ARG A 243 -5.26 12.76 -4.67
CA ARG A 243 -6.22 13.47 -5.53
C ARG A 243 -7.68 13.15 -5.22
N ARG A 244 -7.96 11.96 -4.68
CA ARG A 244 -9.33 11.49 -4.42
C ARG A 244 -9.74 11.64 -2.97
N ALA A 245 -8.81 11.89 -2.07
CA ALA A 245 -9.08 12.03 -0.65
C ALA A 245 -10.27 12.96 -0.36
N ALA A 246 -11.16 12.48 0.49
CA ALA A 246 -12.36 13.15 0.96
C ALA A 246 -12.61 12.77 2.42
N VAL A 247 -13.38 13.59 3.14
CA VAL A 247 -13.73 13.31 4.54
C VAL A 247 -15.24 13.21 4.68
N VAL A 248 -15.70 12.06 5.12
CA VAL A 248 -17.10 11.82 5.47
C VAL A 248 -17.28 12.12 6.96
N ARG A 249 -18.27 12.96 7.27
CA ARG A 249 -18.65 13.31 8.64
C ARG A 249 -20.10 12.95 8.88
N GLY A 250 -20.42 12.41 10.04
CA GLY A 250 -21.80 12.09 10.38
C GLY A 250 -22.04 12.03 11.87
N ALA A 251 -23.28 11.73 12.24
CA ALA A 251 -23.67 11.51 13.63
C ALA A 251 -24.54 10.26 13.75
N VAL A 252 -24.33 9.55 14.85
CA VAL A 252 -25.12 8.38 15.24
C VAL A 252 -25.80 8.67 16.56
N PHE A 253 -27.09 8.39 16.63
CA PHE A 253 -27.93 8.62 17.79
C PHE A 253 -28.51 7.30 18.31
N GLY A 254 -28.85 7.27 19.59
CA GLY A 254 -29.73 6.25 20.14
C GLY A 254 -31.19 6.63 19.95
N ARG A 255 -32.10 5.67 20.23
CA ARG A 255 -33.56 5.90 20.15
C ARG A 255 -34.06 7.12 20.94
N GLY A 256 -33.39 7.51 22.02
CA GLY A 256 -33.72 8.70 22.81
C GLY A 256 -33.21 10.03 22.25
N GLY A 257 -32.57 10.04 21.08
CA GLY A 257 -32.01 11.24 20.43
C GLY A 257 -30.64 11.69 20.97
N ALA A 258 -30.12 11.05 22.01
CA ALA A 258 -28.77 11.30 22.49
C ALA A 258 -27.73 10.72 21.52
N GLY A 259 -26.62 11.42 21.32
CA GLY A 259 -25.47 10.92 20.56
C GLY A 259 -24.99 9.58 21.13
N LEU A 260 -24.75 8.61 20.26
CA LEU A 260 -24.38 7.25 20.65
C LEU A 260 -22.87 7.07 20.48
N PRO A 261 -22.08 7.02 21.58
CA PRO A 261 -20.63 6.86 21.50
C PRO A 261 -20.20 5.43 21.19
N GLY A 262 -19.00 5.25 20.63
CA GLY A 262 -18.38 3.94 20.42
C GLY A 262 -19.09 3.08 19.37
N VAL A 263 -19.79 3.70 18.42
CA VAL A 263 -20.31 3.03 17.23
C VAL A 263 -19.18 2.93 16.22
N VAL A 264 -18.89 1.73 15.75
CA VAL A 264 -17.89 1.49 14.72
C VAL A 264 -18.50 1.86 13.37
N VAL A 265 -17.78 2.69 12.61
CA VAL A 265 -18.17 3.11 11.26
C VAL A 265 -17.07 2.72 10.28
N LYS A 266 -17.43 2.00 9.22
CA LYS A 266 -16.51 1.56 8.15
C LYS A 266 -17.19 1.70 6.79
N VAL A 267 -16.39 1.61 5.71
CA VAL A 267 -16.94 1.52 4.35
C VAL A 267 -17.19 0.04 4.01
N HIS A 268 -18.40 -0.28 3.55
CA HIS A 268 -18.80 -1.62 3.17
C HIS A 268 -17.94 -2.14 2.01
N GLY A 269 -17.39 -3.35 2.14
CA GLY A 269 -16.55 -3.96 1.11
C GLY A 269 -15.19 -3.30 0.88
N HIS A 270 -14.80 -2.35 1.74
CA HIS A 270 -13.55 -1.60 1.62
C HIS A 270 -12.73 -1.64 2.93
N PRO A 271 -12.21 -2.82 3.32
CA PRO A 271 -11.40 -2.97 4.54
C PRO A 271 -10.11 -2.14 4.53
N GLU A 272 -9.54 -1.86 3.35
CA GLU A 272 -8.35 -1.05 3.14
C GLU A 272 -8.51 0.41 3.62
N LEU A 273 -9.75 0.91 3.66
CA LEU A 273 -10.07 2.24 4.18
C LEU A 273 -10.18 2.25 5.71
N GLY A 274 -10.08 1.10 6.38
CA GLY A 274 -10.16 1.01 7.83
C GLY A 274 -11.52 1.43 8.41
N ARG A 275 -11.52 1.89 9.66
CA ARG A 275 -12.72 2.25 10.42
C ARG A 275 -12.46 3.30 11.49
N THR A 276 -13.53 3.95 11.94
CA THR A 276 -13.51 4.90 13.06
C THR A 276 -14.54 4.49 14.14
N GLN A 277 -14.55 5.22 15.25
CA GLN A 277 -15.57 5.12 16.30
C GLN A 277 -16.25 6.48 16.52
N THR A 278 -17.55 6.47 16.79
CA THR A 278 -18.23 7.70 17.20
C THR A 278 -17.74 8.19 18.57
N ARG A 279 -17.64 9.51 18.68
CA ARG A 279 -17.23 10.23 19.89
C ARG A 279 -18.35 10.26 20.94
N ALA A 280 -18.08 10.90 22.08
CA ALA A 280 -19.04 11.09 23.17
C ALA A 280 -20.37 11.75 22.72
N ASP A 281 -20.31 12.62 21.71
CA ASP A 281 -21.46 13.31 21.11
C ASP A 281 -22.12 12.54 19.97
N GLY A 282 -21.66 11.32 19.67
CA GLY A 282 -22.16 10.48 18.58
C GLY A 282 -21.60 10.83 17.21
N ARG A 283 -20.72 11.83 17.08
CA ARG A 283 -20.14 12.21 15.77
C ARG A 283 -18.93 11.37 15.40
N PHE A 284 -18.66 11.25 14.10
CA PHE A 284 -17.48 10.59 13.55
C PHE A 284 -16.92 11.33 12.34
N ASP A 285 -15.66 11.04 12.02
CA ASP A 285 -14.96 11.53 10.82
C ASP A 285 -14.21 10.35 10.20
N LEU A 286 -14.36 10.17 8.88
CA LEU A 286 -13.78 9.05 8.14
C LEU A 286 -13.19 9.57 6.81
N VAL A 287 -11.88 9.47 6.66
CA VAL A 287 -11.15 9.76 5.43
C VAL A 287 -11.30 8.59 4.46
N VAL A 288 -11.66 8.89 3.22
CA VAL A 288 -11.95 7.90 2.17
C VAL A 288 -11.46 8.41 0.81
N ASN A 289 -11.41 7.52 -0.18
CA ASN A 289 -11.28 7.91 -1.57
C ASN A 289 -12.66 8.26 -2.15
N GLY A 290 -12.83 9.50 -2.60
CA GLY A 290 -14.04 9.95 -3.29
C GLY A 290 -14.12 9.49 -4.76
N GLY A 291 -15.15 9.98 -5.45
CA GLY A 291 -15.41 9.77 -6.87
C GLY A 291 -16.66 8.97 -7.18
N GLY A 292 -17.48 8.69 -6.17
CA GLY A 292 -18.67 7.85 -6.32
C GLY A 292 -19.50 7.78 -5.05
N THR A 293 -20.43 6.85 -5.02
CA THR A 293 -21.25 6.56 -3.85
C THR A 293 -20.59 5.44 -3.05
N LEU A 294 -20.39 5.66 -1.76
CA LEU A 294 -19.93 4.66 -0.80
C LEU A 294 -21.10 4.21 0.07
N VAL A 295 -21.04 2.98 0.56
CA VAL A 295 -21.96 2.46 1.58
C VAL A 295 -21.20 2.44 2.91
N LEU A 296 -21.74 3.10 3.92
CA LEU A 296 -21.18 3.08 5.28
C LEU A 296 -21.90 2.03 6.12
N ASP A 297 -21.14 1.15 6.77
CA ASP A 297 -21.64 0.20 7.75
C ASP A 297 -21.47 0.77 9.16
N TYR A 298 -22.55 0.73 9.94
CA TYR A 298 -22.60 1.15 11.34
C TYR A 298 -22.87 -0.07 12.21
N SER A 299 -21.98 -0.34 13.16
CA SER A 299 -22.15 -1.47 14.08
C SER A 299 -21.75 -1.13 15.51
N LYS A 300 -22.47 -1.73 16.45
CA LYS A 300 -22.16 -1.65 17.89
C LYS A 300 -22.76 -2.85 18.60
N ASP A 301 -22.01 -3.44 19.52
CA ASP A 301 -22.49 -4.57 20.31
C ASP A 301 -23.78 -4.24 21.07
N GLY A 302 -24.75 -5.14 20.99
CA GLY A 302 -26.07 -4.95 21.58
C GLY A 302 -27.02 -4.07 20.75
N TYR A 303 -26.60 -3.61 19.58
CA TYR A 303 -27.43 -2.84 18.64
C TYR A 303 -27.57 -3.59 17.31
N LEU A 304 -28.67 -3.31 16.61
CA LEU A 304 -28.87 -3.74 15.23
C LEU A 304 -27.99 -2.89 14.30
N PRO A 305 -27.32 -3.50 13.32
CA PRO A 305 -26.49 -2.76 12.36
C PRO A 305 -27.34 -1.94 11.40
N ALA A 306 -26.74 -0.92 10.81
CA ALA A 306 -27.36 -0.08 9.79
C ALA A 306 -26.36 0.28 8.70
N GLN A 307 -26.88 0.71 7.54
CA GLN A 307 -26.11 1.13 6.38
C GLN A 307 -26.62 2.45 5.81
N ARG A 308 -25.73 3.29 5.29
CA ARG A 308 -26.10 4.53 4.56
C ARG A 308 -25.30 4.69 3.28
N HIS A 309 -25.98 5.07 2.20
CA HIS A 309 -25.33 5.56 0.99
C HIS A 309 -24.88 7.00 1.21
N VAL A 310 -23.64 7.30 0.80
CA VAL A 310 -23.10 8.66 0.81
C VAL A 310 -22.41 8.92 -0.52
N HIS A 311 -22.83 9.97 -1.22
CA HIS A 311 -22.12 10.43 -2.41
C HIS A 311 -20.88 11.23 -1.99
N VAL A 312 -19.69 10.76 -2.35
CA VAL A 312 -18.42 11.33 -1.89
C VAL A 312 -17.68 11.97 -3.07
N PRO A 313 -17.71 13.31 -3.22
CA PRO A 313 -16.89 14.01 -4.21
C PRO A 313 -15.40 13.98 -3.86
N TRP A 314 -14.52 14.15 -4.87
CA TRP A 314 -13.08 14.32 -4.64
C TRP A 314 -12.78 15.62 -3.89
N GLN A 315 -11.74 15.62 -3.06
CA GLN A 315 -11.19 16.83 -2.40
C GLN A 315 -12.21 17.60 -1.56
N GLN A 316 -13.16 16.91 -0.92
CA GLN A 316 -14.23 17.58 -0.19
C GLN A 316 -14.59 16.90 1.12
N TYR A 317 -15.22 17.70 1.99
CA TYR A 317 -15.90 17.21 3.17
C TYR A 317 -17.37 17.01 2.83
N VAL A 318 -17.93 15.85 3.18
CA VAL A 318 -19.33 15.53 2.96
C VAL A 318 -20.00 15.12 4.27
N ALA A 319 -21.26 15.48 4.42
CA ALA A 319 -22.10 15.01 5.51
C ALA A 319 -22.79 13.71 5.11
N ALA A 320 -22.56 12.64 5.88
CA ALA A 320 -23.37 11.44 5.82
C ALA A 320 -24.77 11.72 6.44
N PRO A 321 -25.83 11.04 5.98
CA PRO A 321 -27.11 11.07 6.65
C PRO A 321 -26.99 10.58 8.10
N ASP A 322 -27.73 11.22 9.01
CA ASP A 322 -27.79 10.79 10.41
C ASP A 322 -28.39 9.38 10.52
N VAL A 323 -27.93 8.64 11.53
CA VAL A 323 -28.36 7.25 11.79
C VAL A 323 -28.83 7.12 13.22
N VAL A 324 -29.94 6.42 13.42
CA VAL A 324 -30.39 6.02 14.76
C VAL A 324 -30.16 4.51 14.91
N LEU A 325 -29.23 4.11 15.77
CA LEU A 325 -29.05 2.68 16.07
C LEU A 325 -30.04 2.22 17.13
N ILE A 326 -30.60 1.04 16.91
CA ILE A 326 -31.64 0.46 17.75
C ILE A 326 -31.05 -0.70 18.56
N PRO A 327 -31.21 -0.71 19.89
CA PRO A 327 -30.74 -1.83 20.69
C PRO A 327 -31.53 -3.10 20.36
N LEU A 328 -30.89 -4.26 20.51
CA LEU A 328 -31.57 -5.55 20.45
C LEU A 328 -32.70 -5.60 21.49
N ASP A 329 -33.85 -6.17 21.12
CA ASP A 329 -34.97 -6.35 22.05
C ASP A 329 -34.51 -7.15 23.29
N ALA A 330 -34.93 -6.72 24.48
CA ALA A 330 -34.58 -7.38 25.73
C ALA A 330 -35.20 -8.78 25.84
N GLN A 331 -36.37 -9.00 25.23
CA GLN A 331 -37.03 -10.31 25.14
C GLN A 331 -36.30 -11.19 24.12
N ALA A 332 -35.80 -12.31 24.61
CA ALA A 332 -35.09 -13.31 23.81
C ALA A 332 -35.76 -14.67 24.02
N THR A 333 -36.20 -15.29 22.93
CA THR A 333 -36.87 -16.58 22.98
C THR A 333 -35.97 -17.64 22.35
N ALA A 334 -35.67 -18.71 23.09
CA ALA A 334 -35.00 -19.87 22.52
C ALA A 334 -35.98 -20.66 21.64
N VAL A 335 -35.56 -20.99 20.42
CA VAL A 335 -36.30 -21.77 19.44
C VAL A 335 -35.50 -23.02 19.11
N ASP A 336 -36.11 -24.18 19.25
CA ASP A 336 -35.59 -25.47 18.81
C ASP A 336 -35.64 -25.55 17.28
N LEU A 337 -34.48 -25.84 16.68
CA LEU A 337 -34.26 -25.98 15.24
C LEU A 337 -33.75 -27.38 14.86
N SER A 338 -33.82 -28.34 15.78
CA SER A 338 -33.44 -29.73 15.54
C SER A 338 -34.42 -30.51 14.65
N GLY A 339 -35.57 -29.94 14.32
CA GLY A 339 -36.67 -30.64 13.66
C GLY A 339 -37.45 -31.60 14.58
N SER A 340 -37.14 -31.64 15.88
CA SER A 340 -37.78 -32.56 16.83
C SER A 340 -38.88 -31.93 17.68
N ALA A 341 -39.04 -30.60 17.64
CA ALA A 341 -40.06 -29.88 18.40
C ALA A 341 -41.48 -30.38 18.07
N ALA A 342 -42.14 -31.01 19.04
CA ALA A 342 -43.47 -31.60 18.88
C ALA A 342 -44.61 -30.57 18.82
N ALA A 343 -44.37 -29.34 19.26
CA ALA A 343 -45.35 -28.27 19.31
C ALA A 343 -44.86 -27.02 18.57
N VAL A 344 -45.80 -26.18 18.16
CA VAL A 344 -45.53 -24.85 17.64
C VAL A 344 -44.82 -24.01 18.70
N GLN A 345 -43.78 -23.30 18.30
CA GLN A 345 -43.00 -22.42 19.16
C GLN A 345 -43.35 -20.96 18.84
N VAL A 346 -43.34 -20.10 19.85
CA VAL A 346 -43.73 -18.69 19.68
C VAL A 346 -42.70 -17.80 20.32
N ALA A 347 -42.10 -16.91 19.53
CA ALA A 347 -41.24 -15.83 20.00
C ALA A 347 -42.01 -14.52 19.97
N ARG A 348 -41.93 -13.74 21.05
CA ARG A 348 -42.55 -12.42 21.14
C ARG A 348 -41.51 -11.37 21.52
N GLY A 349 -41.55 -10.24 20.83
CA GLY A 349 -40.78 -9.06 21.20
C GLY A 349 -41.40 -8.31 22.37
N SER A 350 -40.76 -7.23 22.79
CA SER A 350 -41.34 -6.29 23.74
C SER A 350 -42.57 -5.59 23.15
N THR A 351 -43.49 -5.18 24.00
CA THR A 351 -44.61 -4.34 23.58
C THR A 351 -44.11 -2.93 23.25
N VAL A 352 -44.49 -2.42 22.08
CA VAL A 352 -44.16 -1.08 21.59
C VAL A 352 -45.42 -0.22 21.63
N THR A 353 -45.31 0.98 22.17
CA THR A 353 -46.38 1.98 22.19
C THR A 353 -45.82 3.32 21.72
N ASP A 354 -46.44 3.88 20.68
CA ASP A 354 -46.20 5.23 20.18
C ASP A 354 -47.53 5.90 19.77
N ASP A 355 -47.47 7.04 19.10
CA ASP A 355 -48.66 7.79 18.64
C ASP A 355 -49.55 6.99 17.67
N ARG A 356 -49.04 5.89 17.09
CA ARG A 356 -49.80 4.99 16.22
C ARG A 356 -50.49 3.85 16.99
N GLY A 357 -50.29 3.79 18.31
CA GLY A 357 -50.90 2.82 19.21
C GLY A 357 -49.92 1.76 19.73
N THR A 358 -50.50 0.74 20.37
CA THR A 358 -49.75 -0.34 21.02
C THR A 358 -49.74 -1.60 20.15
N ARG A 359 -48.57 -2.22 19.98
CA ARG A 359 -48.35 -3.43 19.19
C ARG A 359 -47.24 -4.30 19.76
N GLN A 360 -47.22 -5.58 19.38
CA GLN A 360 -46.19 -6.53 19.78
C GLN A 360 -45.87 -7.47 18.63
N ALA A 361 -44.61 -7.49 18.21
CA ALA A 361 -44.15 -8.43 17.21
C ALA A 361 -44.21 -9.87 17.74
N THR A 362 -44.79 -10.78 16.96
CA THR A 362 -44.91 -12.20 17.28
C THR A 362 -44.46 -13.03 16.08
N LEU A 363 -43.47 -13.90 16.28
CA LEU A 363 -43.05 -14.91 15.32
C LEU A 363 -43.57 -16.27 15.77
N VAL A 364 -44.22 -16.98 14.86
CA VAL A 364 -44.72 -18.34 15.07
C VAL A 364 -43.85 -19.28 14.27
N VAL A 365 -43.18 -20.21 14.95
CA VAL A 365 -42.32 -21.23 14.35
C VAL A 365 -43.07 -22.57 14.39
N PRO A 366 -43.41 -23.17 13.23
CA PRO A 366 -44.11 -24.45 13.19
C PRO A 366 -43.38 -25.57 13.95
N ALA A 367 -44.14 -26.58 14.37
CA ALA A 367 -43.56 -27.82 14.89
C ALA A 367 -42.62 -28.45 13.84
N GLN A 368 -41.60 -29.15 14.31
CA GLN A 368 -40.63 -29.85 13.47
C GLN A 368 -39.86 -28.96 12.49
N THR A 369 -39.74 -27.65 12.77
CA THR A 369 -38.87 -26.76 12.01
C THR A 369 -37.40 -27.14 12.23
N SER A 370 -36.64 -27.29 11.15
CA SER A 370 -35.20 -27.47 11.19
C SER A 370 -34.46 -26.21 10.71
N GLY A 371 -33.26 -25.98 11.23
CA GLY A 371 -32.41 -24.85 10.85
C GLY A 371 -31.00 -25.28 10.45
N GLU A 372 -30.42 -24.56 9.50
CA GLU A 372 -29.02 -24.70 9.09
C GLU A 372 -28.36 -23.32 9.06
N MET A 373 -27.09 -23.24 9.45
CA MET A 373 -26.23 -22.08 9.26
C MET A 373 -25.38 -22.30 8.01
N VAL A 374 -25.33 -21.31 7.13
CA VAL A 374 -24.36 -21.27 6.02
C VAL A 374 -23.16 -20.46 6.50
N LEU A 375 -21.98 -21.06 6.51
CA LEU A 375 -20.73 -20.39 6.87
C LEU A 375 -20.17 -19.60 5.68
N ALA A 376 -19.17 -18.75 5.93
CA ALA A 376 -18.56 -17.89 4.91
C ALA A 376 -17.91 -18.69 3.76
N ASP A 377 -17.48 -19.93 4.02
CA ASP A 377 -16.94 -20.87 3.02
C ASP A 377 -18.04 -21.61 2.22
N GLY A 378 -19.32 -21.28 2.46
CA GLY A 378 -20.48 -21.91 1.82
C GLY A 378 -20.87 -23.26 2.43
N SER A 379 -20.12 -23.78 3.41
CA SER A 379 -20.48 -25.00 4.12
C SER A 379 -21.74 -24.81 4.97
N ARG A 380 -22.47 -25.90 5.22
CA ARG A 380 -23.73 -25.89 5.96
C ARG A 380 -23.59 -26.67 7.24
N VAL A 381 -23.95 -26.04 8.36
CA VAL A 381 -23.93 -26.64 9.69
C VAL A 381 -25.35 -26.70 10.23
N PRO A 382 -25.86 -27.88 10.62
CA PRO A 382 -27.18 -27.98 11.24
C PRO A 382 -27.21 -27.24 12.59
N LEU A 383 -28.30 -26.53 12.86
CA LEU A 383 -28.53 -25.81 14.11
C LEU A 383 -29.52 -26.57 14.97
N SER A 384 -29.15 -26.88 16.22
CA SER A 384 -30.09 -27.48 17.18
C SER A 384 -31.02 -26.45 17.79
N SER A 385 -30.60 -25.19 17.91
CA SER A 385 -31.41 -24.11 18.46
C SER A 385 -30.93 -22.73 17.99
N ALA A 386 -31.79 -21.72 18.12
CA ALA A 386 -31.45 -20.31 17.94
C ALA A 386 -32.13 -19.46 19.01
N THR A 387 -31.56 -18.29 19.30
CA THR A 387 -32.22 -17.26 20.12
C THR A 387 -32.82 -16.21 19.21
N VAL A 388 -34.14 -16.06 19.25
CA VAL A 388 -34.88 -15.07 18.46
C VAL A 388 -35.19 -13.84 19.31
N ARG A 389 -34.86 -12.66 18.77
CA ARG A 389 -35.25 -11.34 19.28
C ARG A 389 -36.02 -10.62 18.17
N LEU A 390 -37.11 -9.96 18.52
CA LEU A 390 -37.98 -9.26 17.57
C LEU A 390 -37.99 -7.78 17.92
N THR A 391 -37.33 -6.96 17.09
CA THR A 391 -37.17 -5.53 17.35
C THR A 391 -37.82 -4.73 16.23
N GLU A 392 -38.62 -3.74 16.59
CA GLU A 392 -39.19 -2.81 15.62
C GLU A 392 -38.28 -1.58 15.45
N TYR A 393 -37.91 -1.27 14.21
CA TYR A 393 -37.07 -0.11 13.88
C TYR A 393 -37.85 1.22 13.95
N THR A 394 -39.00 1.28 13.28
CA THR A 394 -39.75 2.52 12.99
C THR A 394 -40.71 2.93 14.12
N VAL A 395 -40.16 3.16 15.31
CA VAL A 395 -40.94 3.62 16.47
C VAL A 395 -40.85 5.13 16.63
N GLY A 396 -42.00 5.80 16.75
CA GLY A 396 -42.05 7.25 16.94
C GLY A 396 -41.65 8.07 15.71
N GLN A 397 -41.24 9.32 15.94
CA GLN A 397 -40.90 10.28 14.88
C GLN A 397 -39.55 10.01 14.21
N SER A 398 -38.56 9.52 14.96
CA SER A 398 -37.22 9.15 14.48
C SER A 398 -37.14 7.76 13.82
N GLY A 399 -38.30 7.21 13.46
CA GLY A 399 -38.42 5.88 12.87
C GLY A 399 -37.73 5.74 11.50
N PRO A 400 -37.88 6.70 10.57
CA PRO A 400 -37.20 6.64 9.27
C PRO A 400 -35.68 6.58 9.39
N GLU A 401 -35.08 7.35 10.29
CA GLU A 401 -33.63 7.39 10.53
C GLU A 401 -33.11 6.12 11.22
N ALA A 402 -34.01 5.35 11.84
CA ALA A 402 -33.70 4.06 12.44
C ALA A 402 -33.68 2.91 11.42
N MET A 403 -34.20 3.11 10.20
CA MET A 403 -34.22 2.04 9.21
C MET A 403 -32.79 1.60 8.86
N PRO A 404 -32.54 0.30 8.70
CA PRO A 404 -31.20 -0.21 8.42
C PRO A 404 -30.68 0.23 7.03
N GLY A 405 -31.55 0.69 6.13
CA GLY A 405 -31.16 1.27 4.84
C GLY A 405 -32.30 2.10 4.25
N GLU A 406 -32.03 2.77 3.12
CA GLU A 406 -33.07 3.47 2.37
C GLU A 406 -34.03 2.47 1.73
N LEU A 407 -35.33 2.73 1.84
CA LEU A 407 -36.34 1.91 1.20
C LEU A 407 -36.51 2.32 -0.27
N PRO A 408 -36.79 1.37 -1.17
CA PRO A 408 -37.20 1.69 -2.53
C PRO A 408 -38.41 2.63 -2.57
N PRO A 409 -38.52 3.50 -3.58
CA PRO A 409 -39.67 4.38 -3.74
C PRO A 409 -41.00 3.60 -3.72
N GLY A 410 -41.94 4.03 -2.88
CA GLY A 410 -43.27 3.40 -2.75
C GLY A 410 -43.38 2.31 -1.67
N ILE A 411 -42.28 1.93 -1.01
CA ILE A 411 -42.30 1.01 0.14
C ILE A 411 -42.32 1.84 1.43
N GLY A 412 -43.43 1.79 2.17
CA GLY A 412 -43.59 2.54 3.43
C GLY A 412 -43.03 1.82 4.66
N TYR A 413 -43.24 0.51 4.76
CA TYR A 413 -42.79 -0.32 5.87
C TYR A 413 -42.41 -1.71 5.36
N THR A 414 -41.27 -2.24 5.79
CA THR A 414 -40.83 -3.61 5.51
C THR A 414 -40.26 -4.22 6.79
N TYR A 415 -40.24 -5.55 6.88
CA TYR A 415 -39.50 -6.27 7.91
C TYR A 415 -38.09 -6.51 7.39
N ALA A 416 -37.07 -6.06 8.14
CA ALA A 416 -35.71 -6.53 7.97
C ALA A 416 -35.53 -7.72 8.92
N VAL A 417 -35.28 -8.90 8.36
CA VAL A 417 -35.04 -10.15 9.13
C VAL A 417 -33.55 -10.40 9.23
#